data_AF-A0A8J9THF4-F1
#
_entry.id   AF-A0A8J9THF4-F1
#
_cell.length_a   1.000
_cell.length_b   1.000
_cell.length_c   1.000
_cell.angle_alpha   90.00
_cell.angle_beta   90.00
_cell.angle_gamma   90.00
#
_symmetry.space_group_name_H-M   'P 1'
#
loop_
_entity.id
_entity.type
_entity.pdbx_description
1 polymer ?
#
loop_
_entity_poly.entity_id
_entity_poly.type
_entity_poly.pdbx_seq_one_letter_code
_entity_poly.pdbx_strand_id
1 'polypeptide(L)'
;DLRSLRCSAMLKLDQAEKFKEFEEIFFPYNMDFRGRAYPVPPHLSNVGSDLCRGVLKFAEAKPLGPRGLYWLKVHLANFAGKDKMSFDDRVKFVDDNLEQVRLSAEDPFAGERWWMSLEDPFQGLATCLEIIDAIDCGNPESFLCSLPVHMDGSCNGLQHYAALGRDSVGGKAVNLCAYDEPQDVYVGVMHEVVRR
;
A
#
# COMPACT_ATOMS: atom_id res chain seq x y z
N ASP A 1 0.57 24.69 -15.35
CA ASP A 1 -0.79 25.08 -14.91
C ASP A 1 -1.31 24.00 -13.96
N LEU A 2 -1.46 24.31 -12.66
CA LEU A 2 -1.81 23.36 -11.59
C LEU A 2 -3.32 23.35 -11.26
N ARG A 3 -4.12 24.13 -12.00
CA ARG A 3 -5.54 24.33 -11.70
C ARG A 3 -6.34 23.04 -11.70
N SER A 4 -6.16 22.19 -12.72
CA SER A 4 -6.88 20.92 -12.85
C SER A 4 -6.56 19.95 -11.71
N LEU A 5 -5.29 19.83 -11.32
CA LEU A 5 -4.84 18.99 -10.21
C LEU A 5 -5.44 19.45 -8.88
N ARG A 6 -5.43 20.76 -8.61
CA ARG A 6 -6.06 21.34 -7.42
C ARG A 6 -7.56 21.08 -7.38
N CYS A 7 -8.26 21.31 -8.49
CA CYS A 7 -9.70 21.03 -8.58
C CYS A 7 -10.01 19.53 -8.34
N SER A 8 -9.22 18.63 -8.92
CA SER A 8 -9.37 17.18 -8.69
C SER A 8 -9.16 16.80 -7.23
N ALA A 9 -8.13 17.35 -6.57
CA ALA A 9 -7.89 17.12 -5.14
C ALA A 9 -9.04 17.64 -4.26
N MET A 10 -9.55 18.86 -4.56
CA MET A 10 -10.67 19.44 -3.82
C MET A 10 -11.95 18.60 -3.94
N LEU A 11 -12.26 18.06 -5.12
CA LEU A 11 -13.43 17.20 -5.31
C LEU A 11 -13.34 15.90 -4.49
N LYS A 12 -12.14 15.31 -4.39
CA LYS A 12 -11.90 14.11 -3.56
C LYS A 12 -12.11 14.40 -2.08
N LEU A 13 -11.55 15.49 -1.59
CA LEU A 13 -11.66 15.90 -0.19
C LEU A 13 -13.09 16.31 0.18
N ASP A 14 -13.80 17.02 -0.70
CA ASP A 14 -15.21 17.38 -0.50
C ASP A 14 -16.12 16.13 -0.40
N GLN A 15 -15.86 15.09 -1.21
CA GLN A 15 -16.57 13.81 -1.05
C GLN A 15 -16.21 13.10 0.25
N ALA A 16 -14.92 13.07 0.62
CA ALA A 16 -14.49 12.45 1.86
C ALA A 16 -15.14 13.11 3.09
N GLU A 17 -15.20 14.45 3.11
CA GLU A 17 -15.85 15.20 4.19
C GLU A 17 -17.34 14.89 4.29
N LYS A 18 -18.05 14.83 3.15
CA LYS A 18 -19.47 14.46 3.12
C LYS A 18 -19.71 13.02 3.58
N PHE A 19 -18.84 12.08 3.21
CA PHE A 19 -19.00 10.67 3.57
C PHE A 19 -18.62 10.38 5.01
N LYS A 20 -17.89 11.27 5.69
CA LYS A 20 -17.56 11.15 7.12
C LYS A 20 -18.79 11.10 8.03
N GLU A 21 -19.94 11.62 7.58
CA GLU A 21 -21.21 11.56 8.32
C GLU A 21 -21.87 10.18 8.31
N PHE A 22 -21.39 9.26 7.46
CA PHE A 22 -21.93 7.90 7.34
C PHE A 22 -21.02 6.89 8.05
N GLU A 23 -21.64 5.91 8.72
CA GLU A 23 -20.90 4.84 9.42
C GLU A 23 -20.11 3.95 8.44
N GLU A 24 -20.69 3.69 7.26
CA GLU A 24 -20.07 2.89 6.21
C GLU A 24 -20.51 3.37 4.82
N ILE A 25 -19.65 3.11 3.83
CA ILE A 25 -19.94 3.38 2.41
C ILE A 25 -19.60 2.16 1.57
N PHE A 26 -20.35 1.98 0.49
CA PHE A 26 -20.15 0.88 -0.46
C PHE A 26 -19.79 1.44 -1.84
N PHE A 27 -18.81 0.83 -2.49
CA PHE A 27 -18.44 1.16 -3.86
C PHE A 27 -19.08 0.15 -4.82
N PRO A 28 -20.10 0.53 -5.61
CA PRO A 28 -20.57 -0.31 -6.71
C PRO A 28 -19.49 -0.38 -7.80
N TYR A 29 -19.31 -1.55 -8.40
CA TYR A 29 -18.32 -1.79 -9.46
C TYR A 29 -18.99 -2.04 -10.81
N ASN A 30 -18.32 -1.60 -11.88
CA ASN A 30 -18.62 -1.95 -13.26
C ASN A 30 -17.38 -2.56 -13.93
N MET A 31 -17.54 -3.25 -15.05
CA MET A 31 -16.44 -3.91 -15.76
C MET A 31 -16.20 -3.33 -17.14
N ASP A 32 -14.93 -3.25 -17.55
CA ASP A 32 -14.57 -2.96 -18.94
C ASP A 32 -14.72 -4.20 -19.85
N PHE A 33 -14.49 -4.03 -21.16
CA PHE A 33 -14.63 -5.10 -22.15
C PHE A 33 -13.66 -6.28 -21.96
N ARG A 34 -12.62 -6.12 -21.12
CA ARG A 34 -11.65 -7.17 -20.77
C ARG A 34 -11.98 -7.82 -19.43
N GLY A 35 -13.01 -7.34 -18.74
CA GLY A 35 -13.44 -7.82 -17.42
C GLY A 35 -12.73 -7.15 -16.24
N ARG A 36 -11.96 -6.08 -16.42
CA ARG A 36 -11.37 -5.36 -15.27
C ARG A 36 -12.47 -4.60 -14.56
N ALA A 37 -12.55 -4.75 -13.24
CA ALA A 37 -13.54 -4.09 -12.41
C ALA A 37 -13.05 -2.70 -11.97
N TYR A 38 -13.93 -1.70 -12.07
CA TYR A 38 -13.68 -0.32 -11.66
C TYR A 38 -14.83 0.19 -10.79
N PRO A 39 -14.56 0.97 -9.74
CA PRO A 39 -15.59 1.67 -8.99
C PRO A 39 -16.38 2.61 -9.92
N VAL A 40 -17.70 2.60 -9.79
CA VAL A 40 -18.59 3.52 -10.53
C VAL A 40 -18.41 4.98 -10.06
N PRO A 41 -18.22 5.29 -8.75
CA PRO A 41 -17.98 6.66 -8.31
C PRO A 41 -16.66 7.23 -8.87
N PRO A 42 -16.68 8.40 -9.54
CA PRO A 42 -15.54 8.88 -10.33
C PRO A 42 -14.49 9.67 -9.56
N HIS A 43 -14.79 10.16 -8.35
CA HIS A 43 -13.92 11.12 -7.65
C HIS A 43 -13.17 10.45 -6.49
N LEU A 44 -13.89 9.94 -5.48
CA LEU A 44 -13.32 9.19 -4.38
C LEU A 44 -13.60 7.69 -4.55
N SER A 45 -12.55 6.88 -4.56
CA SER A 45 -12.64 5.42 -4.57
C SER A 45 -11.31 4.78 -4.15
N ASN A 46 -11.36 3.50 -3.78
CA ASN A 46 -10.21 2.70 -3.36
C ASN A 46 -9.25 2.34 -4.51
N VAL A 47 -9.59 2.62 -5.76
CA VAL A 47 -8.70 2.44 -6.95
C VAL A 47 -8.07 3.78 -7.38
N GLY A 48 -8.31 4.86 -6.62
CA GLY A 48 -7.81 6.19 -6.93
C GLY A 48 -6.32 6.41 -6.64
N SER A 49 -5.95 7.69 -6.56
CA SER A 49 -4.60 8.15 -6.18
C SER A 49 -4.27 7.79 -4.73
N ASP A 50 -3.00 7.89 -4.34
CA ASP A 50 -2.53 7.75 -2.95
C ASP A 50 -3.42 8.50 -1.95
N LEU A 51 -3.74 9.78 -2.22
CA LEU A 51 -4.69 10.56 -1.41
C LEU A 51 -6.06 9.86 -1.21
N CYS A 52 -6.63 9.25 -2.26
CA CYS A 52 -7.92 8.57 -2.15
C CYS A 52 -7.82 7.31 -1.29
N ARG A 53 -6.71 6.57 -1.41
CA ARG A 53 -6.51 5.32 -0.65
C ARG A 53 -6.15 5.60 0.80
N GLY A 54 -5.35 6.63 1.06
CA GLY A 54 -4.95 7.02 2.41
C GLY A 54 -6.08 7.56 3.29
N VAL A 55 -7.19 8.03 2.70
CA VAL A 55 -8.37 8.50 3.46
C VAL A 55 -9.46 7.43 3.66
N LEU A 56 -9.32 6.25 3.05
CA LEU A 56 -10.30 5.17 3.13
C LEU A 56 -9.80 4.02 4.00
N LYS A 57 -10.66 3.51 4.88
CA LYS A 57 -10.45 2.30 5.67
C LYS A 57 -11.64 1.35 5.50
N PHE A 58 -11.50 0.09 5.88
CA PHE A 58 -12.66 -0.80 5.97
C PHE A 58 -13.61 -0.34 7.09
N ALA A 59 -14.92 -0.44 6.87
CA ALA A 59 -15.90 -0.11 7.92
C ALA A 59 -15.84 -1.12 9.07
N GLU A 60 -15.67 -2.41 8.75
CA GLU A 60 -15.53 -3.48 9.74
C GLU A 60 -14.05 -3.69 10.08
N ALA A 61 -13.66 -3.35 11.32
CA ALA A 61 -12.34 -3.63 11.85
C ALA A 61 -12.20 -5.10 12.28
N LYS A 62 -10.99 -5.66 12.16
CA LYS A 62 -10.65 -7.02 12.60
C LYS A 62 -9.46 -7.01 13.58
N PRO A 63 -9.43 -7.91 14.57
CA PRO A 63 -8.26 -8.04 15.43
C PRO A 63 -7.03 -8.42 14.60
N LEU A 64 -5.90 -7.77 14.84
CA LEU A 64 -4.64 -8.03 14.12
C LEU A 64 -4.18 -9.49 14.24
N GLY A 65 -4.41 -10.11 15.39
CA GLY A 65 -3.88 -11.43 15.71
C GLY A 65 -2.33 -11.46 15.73
N PRO A 66 -1.73 -12.66 15.77
CA PRO A 66 -0.30 -12.83 16.05
C PRO A 66 0.62 -12.29 14.94
N ARG A 67 0.11 -12.09 13.72
CA ARG A 67 0.89 -11.59 12.57
C ARG A 67 0.37 -10.27 11.99
N GLY A 68 -0.68 -9.67 12.53
CA GLY A 68 -1.23 -8.45 11.94
C GLY A 68 -0.25 -7.27 12.01
N LEU A 69 0.38 -7.05 13.16
CA LEU A 69 1.40 -5.99 13.30
C LEU A 69 2.61 -6.22 12.38
N TYR A 70 3.02 -7.48 12.20
CA TYR A 70 4.06 -7.85 11.23
C TYR A 70 3.68 -7.37 9.81
N TRP A 71 2.45 -7.66 9.38
CA TRP A 71 1.99 -7.26 8.04
C TRP A 71 1.77 -5.77 7.89
N LEU A 72 1.36 -5.05 8.94
CA LEU A 72 1.33 -3.58 8.93
C LEU A 72 2.72 -2.98 8.73
N LYS A 73 3.75 -3.53 9.38
CA LYS A 73 5.14 -3.08 9.20
C LYS A 73 5.65 -3.38 7.78
N VAL A 74 5.37 -4.58 7.25
CA VAL A 74 5.65 -4.90 5.83
C VAL A 74 4.95 -3.89 4.91
N HIS A 75 3.69 -3.55 5.21
CA HIS A 75 2.91 -2.61 4.41
C HIS A 75 3.54 -1.21 4.39
N LEU A 76 3.93 -0.68 5.55
CA LEU A 76 4.61 0.61 5.65
C LEU A 76 5.95 0.62 4.89
N ALA A 77 6.73 -0.46 5.00
CA ALA A 77 7.99 -0.59 4.28
C ALA A 77 7.81 -0.58 2.75
N ASN A 78 6.69 -1.14 2.24
CA ASN A 78 6.37 -1.06 0.81
C ASN A 78 6.19 0.39 0.36
N PHE A 79 5.49 1.22 1.14
CA PHE A 79 5.35 2.65 0.83
C PHE A 79 6.67 3.43 0.95
N ALA A 80 7.66 2.89 1.66
CA ALA A 80 9.01 3.44 1.70
C ALA A 80 9.93 2.96 0.55
N GLY A 81 9.37 2.31 -0.48
CA GLY A 81 10.13 1.77 -1.61
C GLY A 81 11.04 0.60 -1.24
N LYS A 82 10.71 -0.14 -0.16
CA LYS A 82 11.50 -1.32 0.31
C LYS A 82 10.88 -2.65 -0.13
N ASP A 83 10.05 -2.62 -1.15
CA ASP A 83 9.32 -3.77 -1.71
C ASP A 83 10.21 -4.85 -2.36
N LYS A 84 11.51 -4.60 -2.48
CA LYS A 84 12.53 -5.54 -2.98
C LYS A 84 13.24 -6.34 -1.89
N MET A 85 13.09 -5.95 -0.63
CA MET A 85 13.71 -6.65 0.51
C MET A 85 12.85 -7.86 0.91
N SER A 86 13.42 -8.80 1.69
CA SER A 86 12.63 -9.85 2.33
C SER A 86 11.57 -9.23 3.26
N PHE A 87 10.50 -9.97 3.58
CA PHE A 87 9.48 -9.43 4.49
C PHE A 87 10.04 -9.17 5.90
N ASP A 88 10.99 -9.98 6.36
CA ASP A 88 11.61 -9.77 7.68
C ASP A 88 12.51 -8.54 7.69
N ASP A 89 13.24 -8.28 6.61
CA ASP A 89 14.03 -7.05 6.45
C ASP A 89 13.14 -5.80 6.36
N ARG A 90 11.96 -5.91 5.75
CA ARG A 90 10.96 -4.84 5.73
C ARG A 90 10.44 -4.52 7.13
N VAL A 91 10.18 -5.54 7.94
CA VAL A 91 9.81 -5.36 9.35
C VAL A 91 10.94 -4.69 10.12
N LYS A 92 12.17 -5.18 9.95
CA LYS A 92 13.36 -4.60 10.57
C LYS A 92 13.54 -3.13 10.18
N PHE A 93 13.33 -2.79 8.92
CA PHE A 93 13.38 -1.39 8.45
C PHE A 93 12.40 -0.50 9.22
N VAL A 94 11.17 -0.95 9.45
CA VAL A 94 10.20 -0.18 10.25
C VAL A 94 10.60 -0.10 11.72
N ASP A 95 11.10 -1.19 12.30
CA ASP A 95 11.58 -1.21 13.68
C ASP A 95 12.78 -0.27 13.90
N ASP A 96 13.73 -0.24 12.96
CA ASP A 96 14.89 0.66 12.98
C ASP A 96 14.48 2.15 12.84
N ASN A 97 13.30 2.42 12.26
CA ASN A 97 12.76 3.77 12.03
C ASN A 97 11.55 4.09 12.93
N LEU A 98 11.31 3.32 14.00
CA LEU A 98 10.09 3.43 14.81
C LEU A 98 9.88 4.83 15.41
N GLU A 99 10.96 5.55 15.73
CA GLU A 99 10.89 6.94 16.20
C GLU A 99 10.27 7.86 15.13
N GLN A 100 10.66 7.72 13.86
CA GLN A 100 10.12 8.49 12.75
C GLN A 100 8.65 8.13 12.47
N VAL A 101 8.30 6.85 12.62
CA VAL A 101 6.92 6.37 12.53
C VAL A 101 6.06 7.02 13.61
N ARG A 102 6.55 7.02 14.86
CA ARG A 102 5.87 7.65 16.00
C ARG A 102 5.70 9.15 15.81
N LEU A 103 6.77 9.86 15.46
CA LEU A 103 6.71 11.30 15.19
C LEU A 103 5.71 11.63 14.07
N SER A 104 5.70 10.84 13.00
CA SER A 104 4.75 11.02 11.89
C SER A 104 3.29 10.81 12.33
N ALA A 105 3.04 9.91 13.27
CA ALA A 105 1.71 9.65 13.81
C ALA A 105 1.24 10.73 14.81
N GLU A 106 2.14 11.18 15.71
CA GLU A 106 1.82 12.12 16.79
C GLU A 106 1.67 13.57 16.30
N ASP A 107 2.57 14.04 15.43
CA ASP A 107 2.47 15.36 14.79
C ASP A 107 3.00 15.30 13.34
N PRO A 108 2.10 15.05 12.36
CA PRO A 108 2.49 14.93 10.95
C PRO A 108 3.12 16.18 10.35
N PHE A 109 3.02 17.36 11.00
CA PHE A 109 3.55 18.62 10.47
C PHE A 109 4.87 19.05 11.15
N ALA A 110 5.22 18.44 12.28
CA ALA A 110 6.46 18.68 13.00
C ALA A 110 7.65 17.89 12.43
N GLY A 111 8.84 18.22 12.93
CA GLY A 111 10.08 17.51 12.63
C GLY A 111 10.43 17.46 11.14
N GLU A 112 11.02 16.34 10.72
CA GLU A 112 11.48 16.09 9.35
C GLU A 112 10.35 15.68 8.40
N ARG A 113 9.14 15.46 8.92
CA ARG A 113 7.96 14.99 8.16
C ARG A 113 8.29 13.75 7.33
N TRP A 114 8.90 12.76 7.98
CA TRP A 114 9.40 11.54 7.34
C TRP A 114 8.36 10.86 6.44
N TRP A 115 7.08 10.82 6.85
CA TRP A 115 5.99 10.29 6.03
C TRP A 115 5.87 10.93 4.64
N MET A 116 6.25 12.21 4.47
CA MET A 116 6.25 12.90 3.18
C MET A 116 7.37 12.44 2.24
N SER A 117 8.39 11.75 2.76
CA SER A 117 9.49 11.18 1.96
C SER A 117 9.19 9.81 1.37
N LEU A 118 8.07 9.20 1.77
CA LEU A 118 7.59 7.91 1.27
C LEU A 118 7.10 8.05 -0.18
N GLU A 119 7.11 6.95 -0.94
CA GLU A 119 6.63 6.92 -2.33
C GLU A 119 5.11 7.18 -2.41
N ASP A 120 4.36 6.63 -1.44
CA ASP A 120 2.92 6.83 -1.25
C ASP A 120 2.66 7.46 0.13
N PRO A 121 2.81 8.78 0.27
CA PRO A 121 2.87 9.44 1.58
C PRO A 121 1.56 9.39 2.37
N PHE A 122 0.39 9.52 1.74
CA PHE A 122 -0.88 9.50 2.48
C PHE A 122 -1.21 8.10 3.02
N GLN A 123 -1.00 7.05 2.23
CA GLN A 123 -1.14 5.67 2.73
C GLN A 123 -0.06 5.34 3.77
N GLY A 124 1.16 5.82 3.58
CA GLY A 124 2.26 5.70 4.54
C GLY A 124 1.90 6.32 5.89
N LEU A 125 1.41 7.56 5.90
CA LEU A 125 0.95 8.24 7.11
C LEU A 125 -0.20 7.49 7.79
N ALA A 126 -1.20 7.05 7.03
CA ALA A 126 -2.31 6.25 7.55
C ALA A 126 -1.81 4.95 8.23
N THR A 127 -0.75 4.35 7.67
CA THR A 127 -0.12 3.14 8.25
C THR A 127 0.72 3.47 9.49
N CYS A 128 1.41 4.60 9.53
CA CYS A 128 2.12 5.06 10.73
C CYS A 128 1.16 5.22 11.92
N LEU A 129 0.00 5.87 11.69
CA LEU A 129 -1.04 6.02 12.71
C LEU A 129 -1.50 4.66 13.24
N GLU A 130 -1.86 3.72 12.34
CA GLU A 130 -2.35 2.40 12.71
C GLU A 130 -1.32 1.55 13.49
N ILE A 131 -0.02 1.65 13.12
CA ILE A 131 1.06 0.94 13.81
C ILE A 131 1.22 1.46 15.25
N ILE A 132 1.18 2.77 15.43
CA ILE A 132 1.35 3.38 16.76
C ILE A 132 0.15 3.11 17.64
N ASP A 133 -1.07 3.25 17.12
CA ASP A 133 -2.29 2.87 17.84
C ASP A 133 -2.26 1.40 18.28
N ALA A 134 -1.81 0.49 17.41
CA ALA A 134 -1.67 -0.93 17.73
C ALA A 134 -0.59 -1.21 18.79
N ILE A 135 0.52 -0.47 18.81
CA ILE A 135 1.57 -0.61 19.82
C ILE A 135 1.08 -0.07 21.18
N ASP A 136 0.43 1.10 21.16
CA ASP A 136 0.04 1.82 22.38
C ASP A 136 -1.21 1.24 23.05
N CYS A 137 -1.99 0.41 22.35
CA CYS A 137 -3.12 -0.32 22.95
C CYS A 137 -2.69 -1.43 23.95
N GLY A 138 -1.39 -1.68 24.11
CA GLY A 138 -0.80 -2.61 25.07
C GLY A 138 -0.79 -4.08 24.63
N ASN A 139 -1.83 -4.55 23.93
CA ASN A 139 -1.84 -5.85 23.28
C ASN A 139 -2.16 -5.71 21.76
N PRO A 140 -1.13 -5.60 20.91
CA PRO A 140 -1.31 -5.41 19.47
C PRO A 140 -2.16 -6.49 18.80
N GLU A 141 -2.12 -7.75 19.27
CA GLU A 141 -2.89 -8.84 18.65
C GLU A 141 -4.41 -8.63 18.77
N SER A 142 -4.84 -7.92 19.82
CA SER A 142 -6.25 -7.61 20.07
C SER A 142 -6.71 -6.28 19.44
N PHE A 143 -5.78 -5.50 18.89
CA PHE A 143 -6.09 -4.22 18.26
C PHE A 143 -7.02 -4.44 17.06
N LEU A 144 -8.15 -3.72 17.05
CA LEU A 144 -9.12 -3.76 15.97
C LEU A 144 -8.65 -2.83 14.84
N CYS A 145 -7.99 -3.41 13.84
CA CYS A 145 -7.46 -2.70 12.68
C CYS A 145 -8.46 -2.68 11.55
N SER A 146 -8.63 -1.52 10.91
CA SER A 146 -9.46 -1.35 9.72
C SER A 146 -8.66 -0.95 8.47
N LEU A 147 -7.35 -0.74 8.62
CA LEU A 147 -6.49 -0.38 7.50
C LEU A 147 -6.32 -1.57 6.51
N PRO A 148 -6.52 -1.37 5.20
CA PRO A 148 -6.25 -2.40 4.20
C PRO A 148 -4.74 -2.62 4.04
N VAL A 149 -4.31 -3.89 4.01
CA VAL A 149 -2.93 -4.27 3.67
C VAL A 149 -2.89 -4.73 2.21
N HIS A 150 -2.11 -4.05 1.38
CA HIS A 150 -1.99 -4.37 -0.05
C HIS A 150 -0.97 -5.47 -0.33
N MET A 151 -1.35 -6.41 -1.21
CA MET A 151 -0.49 -7.44 -1.78
C MET A 151 -0.63 -7.40 -3.31
N ASP A 152 0.49 -7.34 -4.02
CA ASP A 152 0.51 -7.26 -5.49
C ASP A 152 1.56 -8.20 -6.10
N GLY A 153 1.38 -8.56 -7.37
CA GLY A 153 2.31 -9.37 -8.12
C GLY A 153 3.38 -8.51 -8.81
N SER A 154 4.64 -8.95 -8.79
CA SER A 154 5.77 -8.19 -9.36
C SER A 154 5.65 -7.89 -10.87
N CYS A 155 4.79 -8.62 -11.59
CA CYS A 155 4.22 -8.25 -12.88
C CYS A 155 3.17 -9.30 -13.30
N ASN A 156 1.87 -9.09 -13.00
CA ASN A 156 0.84 -10.13 -13.23
C ASN A 156 0.76 -10.59 -14.70
N GLY A 157 1.00 -9.70 -15.66
CA GLY A 157 1.01 -10.06 -17.08
C GLY A 157 2.10 -11.08 -17.43
N LEU A 158 3.33 -10.85 -16.96
CA LEU A 158 4.44 -11.79 -17.18
C LEU A 158 4.30 -13.06 -16.33
N GLN A 159 3.69 -12.97 -15.14
CA GLN A 159 3.32 -14.16 -14.37
C GLN A 159 2.37 -15.05 -15.19
N HIS A 160 1.35 -14.49 -15.84
CA HIS A 160 0.48 -15.27 -16.72
C HIS A 160 1.23 -15.86 -17.91
N TYR A 161 2.11 -15.11 -18.58
CA TYR A 161 2.92 -15.65 -19.69
C TYR A 161 3.81 -16.81 -19.25
N ALA A 162 4.53 -16.65 -18.14
CA ALA A 162 5.40 -17.70 -17.61
C ALA A 162 4.62 -18.95 -17.22
N ALA A 163 3.45 -18.79 -16.59
CA ALA A 163 2.57 -19.91 -16.24
C ALA A 163 2.02 -20.64 -17.47
N LEU A 164 1.52 -19.89 -18.47
CA LEU A 164 0.98 -20.45 -19.71
C LEU A 164 2.06 -21.21 -20.50
N GLY A 165 3.27 -20.64 -20.58
CA GLY A 165 4.40 -21.25 -21.28
C GLY A 165 5.16 -22.31 -20.48
N ARG A 166 4.86 -22.45 -19.17
CA ARG A 166 5.67 -23.21 -18.20
C ARG A 166 7.16 -22.81 -18.25
N ASP A 167 7.43 -21.53 -18.47
CA ASP A 167 8.78 -20.99 -18.53
C ASP A 167 9.34 -20.83 -17.13
N SER A 168 10.25 -21.71 -16.74
CA SER A 168 10.91 -21.66 -15.43
C SER A 168 11.84 -20.46 -15.26
N VAL A 169 12.43 -19.95 -16.34
CA VAL A 169 13.33 -18.79 -16.30
C VAL A 169 12.52 -17.52 -16.11
N GLY A 170 11.49 -17.32 -16.94
CA GLY A 170 10.52 -16.25 -16.78
C GLY A 170 9.80 -16.32 -15.43
N GLY A 171 9.36 -17.52 -15.03
CA GLY A 171 8.69 -17.79 -13.76
C GLY A 171 9.53 -17.43 -12.54
N LYS A 172 10.85 -17.65 -12.59
CA LYS A 172 11.79 -17.15 -11.58
C LYS A 172 11.79 -15.62 -11.53
N ALA A 173 11.95 -14.95 -12.66
CA ALA A 173 12.04 -13.49 -12.72
C ALA A 173 10.80 -12.77 -12.16
N VAL A 174 9.63 -13.44 -12.13
CA VAL A 174 8.36 -12.87 -11.67
C VAL A 174 7.77 -13.56 -10.44
N ASN A 175 8.61 -14.25 -9.66
CA ASN A 175 8.25 -14.82 -8.35
C ASN A 175 7.18 -15.94 -8.37
N LEU A 176 7.06 -16.70 -9.46
CA LEU A 176 6.22 -17.90 -9.49
C LEU A 176 6.88 -19.14 -8.88
N CYS A 177 8.21 -19.16 -8.86
CA CYS A 177 8.98 -20.23 -8.21
C CYS A 177 9.45 -19.75 -6.83
N ALA A 178 9.53 -20.67 -5.87
CA ALA A 178 9.97 -20.35 -4.51
C ALA A 178 11.47 -20.05 -4.48
N TYR A 179 11.82 -18.90 -3.89
CA TYR A 179 13.19 -18.46 -3.63
C TYR A 179 13.22 -17.68 -2.30
N ASP A 180 14.40 -17.56 -1.71
CA ASP A 180 14.59 -16.88 -0.42
C ASP A 180 14.42 -15.36 -0.51
N GLU A 181 14.71 -14.78 -1.68
CA GLU A 181 14.61 -13.34 -1.93
C GLU A 181 13.66 -13.03 -3.12
N PRO A 182 12.87 -11.95 -3.03
CA PRO A 182 12.07 -11.47 -4.15
C PRO A 182 12.93 -11.17 -5.38
N GLN A 183 12.52 -11.70 -6.53
CA GLN A 183 13.14 -11.42 -7.82
C GLN A 183 12.49 -10.17 -8.45
N ASP A 184 13.30 -9.36 -9.14
CA ASP A 184 12.85 -8.14 -9.80
C ASP A 184 13.12 -8.22 -11.31
N VAL A 185 12.07 -8.50 -12.08
CA VAL A 185 12.14 -8.55 -13.55
C VAL A 185 12.57 -7.22 -14.16
N TYR A 186 12.24 -6.08 -13.56
CA TYR A 186 12.57 -4.75 -14.09
C TYR A 186 14.07 -4.49 -14.00
N VAL A 187 14.71 -4.89 -12.89
CA VAL A 187 16.18 -4.81 -12.74
C VAL A 187 16.88 -5.73 -13.75
N GLY A 188 16.35 -6.94 -13.96
CA GLY A 188 16.85 -7.86 -14.97
C GLY A 188 16.81 -7.26 -16.39
N VAL A 189 15.68 -6.66 -16.77
CA VAL A 189 15.52 -5.98 -18.06
C VAL A 189 16.44 -4.75 -18.15
N MET A 190 16.56 -3.95 -17.10
CA MET A 190 17.46 -2.79 -17.06
C MET A 190 18.91 -3.20 -17.37
N HIS A 191 19.43 -4.24 -16.72
CA HIS A 191 20.79 -4.72 -16.98
C HIS A 191 20.98 -5.16 -18.44
N GLU A 192 19.98 -5.82 -19.02
CA GLU A 192 20.03 -6.24 -20.42
C GLU A 192 20.03 -5.06 -21.38
N VAL A 193 19.26 -4.00 -21.09
CA VAL A 193 19.24 -2.78 -21.91
C VAL A 193 20.56 -2.02 -21.81
N VAL A 194 21.15 -1.87 -20.62
CA VAL A 194 22.44 -1.19 -20.41
C VAL A 194 23.59 -1.92 -21.11
N ARG A 195 23.51 -3.24 -21.23
CA ARG A 195 24.51 -4.07 -21.90
C ARG A 195 24.52 -3.89 -23.43
N ARG A 196 23.39 -3.49 -24.02
CA ARG A 196 23.21 -3.35 -25.48
C ARG A 196 23.64 -1.98 -25.98
#